data_AF-R5P737-F1
#
_entry.id   AF-R5P737-F1
#
_cell.length_a   1.000
_cell.length_b   1.000
_cell.length_c   1.000
_cell.angle_alpha   90.00
_cell.angle_beta   90.00
_cell.angle_gamma   90.00
#
_symmetry.space_group_name_H-M   'P 1'
#
loop_
_entity.id
_entity.type
_entity.pdbx_description
1 polymer ?
#
loop_
_entity_poly.entity_id
_entity_poly.type
_entity_poly.pdbx_seq_one_letter_code
_entity_poly.pdbx_strand_id
1 'polypeptide(L)'
;MPAIEAKGKYPVTFSIDKVNGEANSETATANSSMAIYNKLPKHRPVMEEFTGTWCQNCPRGWIALEVMARLHPDFIGLSYHSGDVMEVINSKNFMGFGNAFPMANIDRIYNEIDPYYGEGLTAFGIEELWKKQAEILAPASLETEAAFTPDGKNIKAKAILEFPEAANDADKYSVEFVLVTDGLHGEGQAWEQENTLDQGAKDEFPFPEAEPFLQGKSSVSNIHYNDVVVATTRLLNGLIKLPAKVEEEKAFSIEGEIANVDSIKN
;
A
#
# COMPACT_ATOMS: atom_id res chain seq x y z
N MET A 1 -11.95 -27.42 21.75
CA MET A 1 -13.19 -27.42 20.92
C MET A 1 -13.16 -28.65 20.03
N PRO A 2 -14.31 -29.28 19.72
CA PRO A 2 -14.37 -30.31 18.68
C PRO A 2 -13.88 -29.73 17.34
N ALA A 3 -13.39 -30.59 16.45
CA ALA A 3 -13.03 -30.19 15.10
C ALA A 3 -14.27 -29.59 14.41
N ILE A 4 -14.11 -28.40 13.83
CA ILE A 4 -15.17 -27.76 13.04
C ILE A 4 -14.86 -28.03 11.58
N GLU A 5 -15.71 -28.84 10.94
CA GLU A 5 -15.48 -29.34 9.58
C GLU A 5 -16.14 -28.49 8.49
N ALA A 6 -16.89 -27.45 8.86
CA ALA A 6 -17.64 -26.63 7.92
C ALA A 6 -17.38 -25.13 8.13
N LYS A 7 -17.49 -24.36 7.05
CA LYS A 7 -17.59 -22.91 7.13
C LYS A 7 -18.88 -22.49 7.84
N GLY A 8 -18.84 -21.32 8.48
CA GLY A 8 -19.99 -20.76 9.17
C GLY A 8 -19.63 -19.89 10.36
N LYS A 9 -20.67 -19.31 10.98
CA LYS A 9 -20.55 -18.53 12.21
C LYS A 9 -20.97 -19.40 13.39
N TYR A 10 -20.04 -19.60 14.31
CA TYR A 10 -20.21 -20.45 15.48
C TYR A 10 -20.25 -19.59 16.73
N PRO A 11 -21.28 -19.69 17.59
CA PRO A 11 -21.26 -19.01 18.88
C PRO A 11 -20.17 -19.63 19.76
N VAL A 12 -19.40 -18.78 20.42
CA VAL A 12 -18.37 -19.19 21.38
C VAL A 12 -18.67 -18.52 22.71
N THR A 13 -18.82 -19.32 23.76
CA THR A 13 -18.96 -18.82 25.13
C THR A 13 -17.66 -19.07 25.87
N PHE A 14 -17.05 -18.01 26.36
CA PHE A 14 -15.93 -18.06 27.29
C PHE A 14 -16.49 -17.97 28.71
N SER A 15 -15.99 -18.81 29.61
CA SER A 15 -16.34 -18.77 31.02
C SER A 15 -15.07 -18.60 31.86
N ILE A 16 -15.09 -17.66 32.81
CA ILE A 16 -14.05 -17.51 33.82
C ILE A 16 -14.62 -18.03 35.13
N ASP A 17 -14.16 -19.21 35.53
CA ASP A 17 -14.59 -19.90 36.74
C ASP A 17 -13.68 -19.60 37.95
N LYS A 18 -12.46 -19.10 37.72
CA LYS A 18 -11.49 -18.73 38.76
C LYS A 18 -10.72 -17.46 38.44
N VAL A 19 -10.31 -16.74 39.49
CA VAL A 19 -9.34 -15.64 39.44
C VAL A 19 -8.25 -15.92 40.46
N ASN A 20 -6.99 -15.93 40.03
CA ASN A 20 -5.83 -16.24 40.90
C ASN A 20 -5.93 -17.59 41.64
N GLY A 21 -6.59 -18.59 41.04
CA GLY A 21 -6.77 -19.91 41.63
C GLY A 21 -7.99 -20.07 42.55
N GLU A 22 -8.60 -18.95 42.96
CA GLU A 22 -9.82 -18.94 43.77
C GLU A 22 -11.07 -18.98 42.89
N ALA A 23 -12.10 -19.72 43.31
CA ALA A 23 -13.35 -19.83 42.58
C ALA A 23 -14.16 -18.52 42.65
N ASN A 24 -14.75 -18.11 41.52
CA ASN A 24 -15.64 -16.97 41.49
C ASN A 24 -16.98 -17.31 42.18
N SER A 25 -17.59 -16.33 42.87
CA SER A 25 -18.92 -16.49 43.48
C SER A 25 -20.02 -16.75 42.44
N GLU A 26 -19.82 -16.25 41.22
CA GLU A 26 -20.63 -16.52 40.04
C GLU A 26 -19.71 -16.69 38.82
N THR A 27 -20.01 -17.64 37.93
CA THR A 27 -19.23 -17.81 36.70
C THR A 27 -19.47 -16.63 35.76
N ALA A 28 -18.44 -15.82 35.53
CA ALA A 28 -18.49 -14.77 34.52
C ALA A 28 -18.43 -15.40 33.14
N THR A 29 -19.39 -15.08 32.26
CA THR A 29 -19.41 -15.56 30.88
C THR A 29 -19.35 -14.41 29.89
N ALA A 30 -18.62 -14.61 28.80
CA ALA A 30 -18.57 -13.72 27.65
C ALA A 30 -18.95 -14.50 26.40
N ASN A 31 -19.91 -13.97 25.63
CA ASN A 31 -20.35 -14.58 24.38
C ASN A 31 -19.72 -13.85 23.20
N SER A 32 -19.21 -14.60 22.24
CA SER A 32 -18.64 -14.11 20.98
C SER A 32 -19.08 -15.02 19.83
N SER A 33 -18.68 -14.68 18.61
CA SER A 33 -18.85 -15.53 17.43
C SER A 33 -17.50 -15.72 16.74
N MET A 34 -17.25 -16.96 16.31
CA MET A 34 -16.12 -17.31 15.46
C MET A 34 -16.64 -17.61 14.06
N ALA A 35 -16.11 -16.91 13.05
CA ALA A 35 -16.41 -17.18 11.66
C ALA A 35 -15.30 -18.03 11.04
N ILE A 36 -15.68 -19.08 10.32
CA ILE A 36 -14.79 -19.94 9.54
C ILE A 36 -15.16 -19.76 8.07
N TYR A 37 -14.15 -19.47 7.25
CA TYR A 37 -14.28 -19.25 5.80
C TYR A 37 -13.43 -20.27 5.04
N ASN A 38 -13.82 -20.59 3.81
CA ASN A 38 -13.00 -21.45 2.93
C ASN A 38 -11.71 -20.76 2.49
N LYS A 39 -11.78 -19.44 2.26
CA LYS A 39 -10.65 -18.58 1.85
C LYS A 39 -10.72 -17.27 2.64
N LEU A 40 -9.64 -16.95 3.35
CA LEU A 40 -9.49 -15.64 4.00
C LEU A 40 -8.85 -14.67 3.01
N PRO A 41 -9.50 -13.52 2.71
CA PRO A 41 -8.87 -12.47 1.94
C PRO A 41 -7.56 -11.99 2.55
N LYS A 42 -6.49 -12.00 1.77
CA LYS A 42 -5.23 -11.38 2.19
C LYS A 42 -5.32 -9.87 1.99
N HIS A 43 -5.00 -9.11 3.02
CA HIS A 43 -4.83 -7.68 2.91
C HIS A 43 -3.38 -7.36 2.54
N ARG A 44 -3.21 -6.58 1.47
CA ARG A 44 -1.92 -6.04 1.02
C ARG A 44 -2.03 -4.52 1.11
N PRO A 45 -1.63 -3.92 2.24
CA PRO A 45 -1.79 -2.49 2.43
C PRO A 45 -0.99 -1.74 1.37
N VAL A 46 -1.60 -0.71 0.80
CA VAL A 46 -0.96 0.15 -0.18
C VAL A 46 -0.26 1.28 0.58
N MET A 47 1.02 1.48 0.30
CA MET A 47 1.78 2.62 0.79
C MET A 47 1.96 3.62 -0.35
N GLU A 48 1.34 4.80 -0.23
CA GLU A 48 1.57 5.91 -1.16
C GLU A 48 2.62 6.85 -0.56
N GLU A 49 3.72 7.07 -1.25
CA GLU A 49 4.79 7.99 -0.90
C GLU A 49 4.69 9.24 -1.78
N PHE A 50 4.97 10.41 -1.22
CA PHE A 50 4.93 11.70 -1.89
C PHE A 50 6.32 12.31 -1.80
N THR A 51 6.89 12.69 -2.95
CA THR A 51 8.33 12.94 -3.05
C THR A 51 8.73 13.91 -4.14
N GLY A 52 10.03 14.15 -4.25
CA GLY A 52 10.63 14.85 -5.38
C GLY A 52 12.16 14.78 -5.38
N THR A 53 12.78 14.85 -6.57
CA THR A 53 14.25 14.82 -6.68
C THR A 53 14.93 16.01 -6.01
N TRP A 54 14.26 17.17 -5.93
CA TRP A 54 14.72 18.38 -5.26
C TRP A 54 14.66 18.32 -3.72
N CYS A 55 14.03 17.28 -3.16
CA CYS A 55 13.76 17.19 -1.73
C CYS A 55 14.92 16.49 -1.01
N GLN A 56 15.70 17.27 -0.26
CA GLN A 56 16.89 16.81 0.47
C GLN A 56 16.64 15.68 1.48
N ASN A 57 15.43 15.64 2.02
CA ASN A 57 15.00 14.69 3.02
C ASN A 57 14.32 13.45 2.42
N CYS A 58 13.99 13.48 1.13
CA CYS A 58 13.30 12.41 0.44
C CYS A 58 14.12 11.14 0.16
N PRO A 59 15.47 11.11 0.24
CA PRO A 59 16.22 9.86 0.24
C PRO A 59 15.69 8.81 1.22
N ARG A 60 15.22 9.20 2.40
CA ARG A 60 14.66 8.24 3.37
C ARG A 60 13.38 7.57 2.90
N GLY A 61 12.56 8.28 2.10
CA GLY A 61 11.36 7.72 1.50
C GLY A 61 11.70 6.70 0.42
N TRP A 62 12.63 7.05 -0.45
CA TRP A 62 13.18 6.12 -1.45
C TRP A 62 13.77 4.87 -0.78
N ILE A 63 14.62 5.03 0.25
CA ILE A 63 15.18 3.91 1.02
C ILE A 63 14.06 3.02 1.60
N ALA A 64 13.02 3.62 2.17
CA ALA A 64 11.93 2.87 2.76
C ALA A 64 11.19 2.02 1.74
N LEU A 65 10.86 2.56 0.56
CA LEU A 65 10.18 1.81 -0.50
C LEU A 65 11.02 0.63 -0.98
N GLU A 66 12.30 0.84 -1.27
CA GLU A 66 13.20 -0.23 -1.74
C GLU A 66 13.38 -1.33 -0.70
N VAL A 67 13.56 -0.96 0.58
CA VAL A 67 13.71 -1.93 1.67
C VAL A 67 12.39 -2.69 1.90
N MET A 68 11.25 -2.01 1.87
CA MET A 68 9.94 -2.65 2.02
C MET A 68 9.66 -3.64 0.88
N ALA A 69 9.91 -3.24 -0.37
CA ALA A 69 9.76 -4.11 -1.54
C ALA A 69 10.66 -5.35 -1.46
N ARG A 70 11.91 -5.19 -0.97
CA ARG A 70 12.82 -6.33 -0.77
C ARG A 70 12.38 -7.26 0.37
N LEU A 71 11.92 -6.71 1.49
CA LEU A 71 11.58 -7.50 2.69
C LEU A 71 10.20 -8.16 2.58
N HIS A 72 9.28 -7.55 1.85
CA HIS A 72 7.86 -7.95 1.81
C HIS A 72 7.40 -8.12 0.36
N PRO A 73 7.40 -9.35 -0.19
CA PRO A 73 7.00 -9.60 -1.59
C PRO A 73 5.56 -9.23 -1.96
N ASP A 74 4.71 -9.01 -0.96
CA ASP A 74 3.32 -8.56 -1.13
C ASP A 74 3.15 -7.05 -0.89
N PHE A 75 4.24 -6.32 -0.66
CA PHE A 75 4.22 -4.87 -0.53
C PHE A 75 3.78 -4.22 -1.84
N ILE A 76 2.99 -3.17 -1.71
CA ILE A 76 2.52 -2.36 -2.83
C ILE A 76 2.91 -0.92 -2.49
N GLY A 77 4.00 -0.46 -3.09
CA GLY A 77 4.45 0.93 -3.02
C GLY A 77 3.90 1.73 -4.21
N LEU A 78 3.62 3.01 -3.99
CA LEU A 78 3.25 3.98 -5.03
C LEU A 78 3.99 5.28 -4.75
N SER A 79 5.02 5.63 -5.53
CA SER A 79 5.75 6.89 -5.39
C SER A 79 5.18 7.98 -6.30
N TYR A 80 4.65 9.04 -5.70
CA TYR A 80 4.10 10.19 -6.37
C TYR A 80 5.08 11.37 -6.33
N HIS A 81 5.67 11.65 -7.48
CA HIS A 81 6.62 12.74 -7.66
C HIS A 81 5.92 14.08 -7.91
N SER A 82 6.45 15.16 -7.31
CA SER A 82 5.98 16.54 -7.49
C SER A 82 7.14 17.47 -7.74
N GLY A 83 7.03 18.35 -8.73
CA GLY A 83 8.00 19.41 -9.02
C GLY A 83 9.29 18.94 -9.69
N ASP A 84 9.32 17.74 -10.25
CA ASP A 84 10.48 17.18 -10.95
C ASP A 84 10.10 16.51 -12.29
N VAL A 85 11.06 15.84 -12.92
CA VAL A 85 10.90 15.20 -14.23
C VAL A 85 9.95 14.01 -14.23
N MET A 86 9.66 13.43 -13.07
CA MET A 86 8.73 12.31 -12.88
C MET A 86 7.32 12.78 -12.48
N GLU A 87 7.09 14.10 -12.31
CA GLU A 87 5.74 14.63 -12.06
C GLU A 87 4.85 14.47 -13.30
N VAL A 88 3.95 13.49 -13.23
CA VAL A 88 2.86 13.30 -14.20
C VAL A 88 1.48 13.63 -13.61
N ILE A 89 1.37 13.70 -12.27
CA ILE A 89 0.16 13.99 -11.54
C ILE A 89 0.43 15.19 -10.65
N ASN A 90 -0.37 16.26 -10.81
CA ASN A 90 -0.22 17.43 -9.97
C ASN A 90 -0.47 17.10 -8.49
N SER A 91 0.39 17.59 -7.58
CA SER A 91 0.31 17.30 -6.15
C SER A 91 -1.01 17.70 -5.48
N LYS A 92 -1.79 18.61 -6.05
CA LYS A 92 -3.16 18.91 -5.60
C LYS A 92 -4.13 17.73 -5.72
N ASN A 93 -3.76 16.72 -6.52
CA ASN A 93 -4.55 15.51 -6.75
C ASN A 93 -4.04 14.31 -5.93
N PHE A 94 -2.97 14.48 -5.15
CA PHE A 94 -2.48 13.46 -4.23
C PHE A 94 -3.49 13.29 -3.09
N MET A 95 -3.86 12.04 -2.79
CA MET A 95 -4.83 11.76 -1.72
C MET A 95 -4.10 11.41 -0.43
N GLY A 96 -4.56 11.96 0.68
CA GLY A 96 -3.86 11.80 1.97
C GLY A 96 -2.57 12.63 2.10
N PHE A 97 -2.31 13.54 1.16
CA PHE A 97 -1.15 14.43 1.18
C PHE A 97 -1.44 15.72 1.97
N GLY A 98 -0.65 15.95 3.02
CA GLY A 98 -0.80 17.06 3.98
C GLY A 98 -0.03 18.34 3.66
N ASN A 99 0.77 18.38 2.58
CA ASN A 99 1.62 19.50 2.11
C ASN A 99 3.10 19.52 2.58
N ALA A 100 3.70 18.39 2.96
CA ALA A 100 5.14 18.31 3.25
C ALA A 100 5.79 17.08 2.60
N PHE A 101 7.07 17.20 2.24
CA PHE A 101 7.86 16.15 1.60
C PHE A 101 9.10 15.78 2.45
N PRO A 102 9.50 14.50 2.50
CA PRO A 102 8.71 13.37 2.05
C PRO A 102 7.51 13.12 2.98
N MET A 103 6.51 12.43 2.47
CA MET A 103 5.34 12.01 3.25
C MET A 103 4.84 10.68 2.70
N ALA A 104 4.17 9.90 3.53
CA ALA A 104 3.44 8.71 3.09
C ALA A 104 2.03 8.65 3.67
N ASN A 105 1.25 7.75 3.10
CA ASN A 105 0.06 7.19 3.72
C ASN A 105 0.04 5.67 3.56
N ILE A 106 -0.68 4.97 4.45
CA ILE A 106 -0.97 3.53 4.32
C ILE A 106 -2.48 3.36 4.31
N ASP A 107 -2.99 2.75 3.23
CA ASP A 107 -4.42 2.57 2.92
C ASP A 107 -5.25 3.86 3.01
N ARG A 108 -4.59 5.02 3.01
CA ARG A 108 -5.20 6.32 3.34
C ARG A 108 -5.92 6.32 4.70
N ILE A 109 -5.54 5.40 5.60
CA ILE A 109 -5.99 5.32 7.00
C ILE A 109 -4.95 6.00 7.89
N TYR A 110 -3.70 5.58 7.76
CA TYR A 110 -2.56 6.32 8.27
C TYR A 110 -2.21 7.38 7.23
N ASN A 111 -2.45 8.65 7.55
CA ASN A 111 -2.17 9.77 6.65
C ASN A 111 -1.13 10.70 7.29
N GLU A 112 -0.44 11.47 6.45
CA GLU A 112 0.54 12.47 6.90
C GLU A 112 1.66 11.88 7.78
N ILE A 113 2.08 10.65 7.47
CA ILE A 113 3.17 9.96 8.17
C ILE A 113 4.48 10.12 7.41
N ASP A 114 5.61 9.89 8.09
CA ASP A 114 6.91 9.84 7.41
C ASP A 114 7.08 8.47 6.71
N PRO A 115 7.60 8.41 5.47
CA PRO A 115 7.73 7.14 4.76
C PRO A 115 8.75 6.18 5.38
N TYR A 116 9.69 6.66 6.20
CA TYR A 116 10.66 5.79 6.89
C TYR A 116 10.28 5.57 8.35
N TYR A 117 9.97 6.66 9.08
CA TYR A 117 9.70 6.58 10.52
C TYR A 117 8.25 6.23 10.89
N GLY A 118 7.31 6.31 9.93
CA GLY A 118 5.88 6.16 10.21
C GLY A 118 5.31 7.34 11.01
N GLU A 119 4.51 7.05 12.03
CA GLU A 119 3.87 8.05 12.92
C GLU A 119 4.83 8.64 13.97
N GLY A 120 6.03 8.06 14.12
CA GLY A 120 6.97 8.41 15.20
C GLY A 120 8.34 8.83 14.69
N LEU A 121 9.35 8.67 15.56
CA LEU A 121 10.77 8.86 15.24
C LEU A 121 11.55 7.53 15.37
N THR A 122 10.85 6.40 15.30
CA THR A 122 11.47 5.08 15.35
C THR A 122 12.04 4.78 13.98
N ALA A 123 13.35 4.51 13.90
CA ALA A 123 13.99 4.12 12.65
C ALA A 123 13.26 2.92 12.02
N PHE A 124 12.92 3.05 10.74
CA PHE A 124 12.14 2.08 9.96
C PHE A 124 10.78 1.71 10.57
N GLY A 125 10.17 2.62 11.34
CA GLY A 125 8.87 2.42 11.98
C GLY A 125 7.70 2.24 11.01
N ILE A 126 7.86 2.60 9.73
CA ILE A 126 6.87 2.36 8.69
C ILE A 126 6.50 0.88 8.52
N GLU A 127 7.48 -0.01 8.73
CA GLU A 127 7.29 -1.46 8.54
C GLU A 127 6.26 -2.02 9.53
N GLU A 128 6.33 -1.59 10.78
CA GLU A 128 5.43 -2.06 11.83
C GLU A 128 4.00 -1.55 11.60
N LEU A 129 3.83 -0.33 11.08
CA LEU A 129 2.51 0.18 10.67
C LEU A 129 1.94 -0.63 9.52
N TRP A 130 2.76 -0.93 8.50
CA TRP A 130 2.35 -1.72 7.36
C TRP A 130 1.96 -3.16 7.78
N LYS A 131 2.78 -3.82 8.61
CA LYS A 131 2.48 -5.17 9.13
C LYS A 131 1.17 -5.18 9.91
N LYS A 132 0.97 -4.23 10.82
CA LYS A 132 -0.26 -4.11 11.60
C LYS A 132 -1.49 -3.97 10.69
N GLN A 133 -1.35 -3.19 9.62
CA GLN A 133 -2.42 -3.03 8.66
C GLN A 133 -2.67 -4.32 7.85
N ALA A 134 -1.61 -5.05 7.49
CA ALA A 134 -1.69 -6.33 6.77
C ALA A 134 -2.35 -7.45 7.60
N GLU A 135 -2.39 -7.33 8.93
CA GLU A 135 -3.12 -8.25 9.82
C GLU A 135 -4.65 -8.05 9.79
N ILE A 136 -5.13 -6.90 9.30
CA ILE A 136 -6.56 -6.63 9.17
C ILE A 136 -7.10 -7.40 7.96
N LEU A 137 -8.18 -8.16 8.15
CA LEU A 137 -8.79 -8.91 7.07
C LEU A 137 -9.39 -7.97 6.01
N ALA A 138 -9.02 -8.16 4.74
CA ALA A 138 -9.64 -7.46 3.63
C ALA A 138 -11.10 -7.92 3.43
N PRO A 139 -12.00 -7.06 2.91
CA PRO A 139 -13.39 -7.44 2.67
C PRO A 139 -13.56 -8.48 1.55
N ALA A 140 -12.59 -8.56 0.63
CA ALA A 140 -12.60 -9.47 -0.50
C ALA A 140 -11.18 -9.86 -0.90
N SER A 141 -11.02 -11.07 -1.43
CA SER A 141 -9.79 -11.45 -2.13
C SER A 141 -9.70 -10.63 -3.41
N LEU A 142 -8.48 -10.23 -3.79
CA LEU A 142 -8.21 -9.46 -5.01
C LEU A 142 -7.06 -10.10 -5.79
N GLU A 143 -7.31 -10.33 -7.07
CA GLU A 143 -6.31 -10.67 -8.08
C GLU A 143 -6.42 -9.66 -9.23
N THR A 144 -5.31 -9.39 -9.92
CA THR A 144 -5.28 -8.44 -11.02
C THR A 144 -4.67 -9.05 -12.28
N GLU A 145 -5.21 -8.64 -13.43
CA GLU A 145 -4.68 -8.96 -14.75
C GLU A 145 -4.52 -7.65 -15.51
N ALA A 146 -3.44 -7.50 -16.28
CA ALA A 146 -3.26 -6.36 -17.17
C ALA A 146 -2.56 -6.78 -18.46
N ALA A 147 -2.96 -6.19 -19.57
CA ALA A 147 -2.32 -6.41 -20.87
C ALA A 147 -2.45 -5.16 -21.75
N PHE A 148 -1.42 -4.93 -22.57
CA PHE A 148 -1.52 -3.97 -23.66
C PHE A 148 -2.60 -4.40 -24.66
N THR A 149 -3.28 -3.43 -25.24
CA THR A 149 -4.09 -3.66 -26.44
C THR A 149 -3.21 -4.10 -27.61
N PRO A 150 -3.76 -4.80 -28.63
CA PRO A 150 -2.96 -5.28 -29.76
C PRO A 150 -2.19 -4.20 -30.54
N ASP A 151 -2.64 -2.94 -30.48
CA ASP A 151 -1.96 -1.79 -31.07
C ASP A 151 -0.92 -1.13 -30.15
N GLY A 152 -0.77 -1.62 -28.91
CA GLY A 152 0.17 -1.13 -27.92
C GLY A 152 -0.20 0.19 -27.24
N LYS A 153 -1.34 0.79 -27.58
CA LYS A 153 -1.65 2.18 -27.18
C LYS A 153 -2.31 2.32 -25.82
N ASN A 154 -3.02 1.28 -25.37
CA ASN A 154 -3.75 1.28 -24.12
C ASN A 154 -3.39 0.06 -23.30
N ILE A 155 -3.56 0.15 -21.99
CA ILE A 155 -3.49 -1.01 -21.08
C ILE A 155 -4.90 -1.30 -20.60
N LYS A 156 -5.37 -2.52 -20.85
CA LYS A 156 -6.59 -3.05 -20.25
C LYS A 156 -6.23 -3.77 -18.97
N ALA A 157 -6.86 -3.37 -17.88
CA ALA A 157 -6.68 -3.96 -16.57
C ALA A 157 -7.98 -4.56 -16.07
N LYS A 158 -7.87 -5.59 -15.23
CA LYS A 158 -9.00 -6.30 -14.66
C LYS A 158 -8.68 -6.61 -13.20
N ALA A 159 -9.60 -6.25 -12.32
CA ALA A 159 -9.59 -6.65 -10.92
C ALA A 159 -10.60 -7.78 -10.76
N ILE A 160 -10.18 -8.93 -10.24
CA ILE A 160 -11.00 -10.10 -9.95
C ILE A 160 -11.19 -10.15 -8.44
N LEU A 161 -12.43 -9.98 -7.99
CA LEU A 161 -12.79 -9.91 -6.58
C LEU A 161 -13.67 -11.09 -6.18
N GLU A 162 -13.44 -11.62 -4.98
CA GLU A 162 -14.25 -12.68 -4.37
C GLU A 162 -14.46 -12.38 -2.88
N PHE A 163 -15.72 -12.22 -2.48
CA PHE A 163 -16.09 -11.93 -1.10
C PHE A 163 -16.32 -13.25 -0.33
N PRO A 164 -15.82 -13.37 0.91
CA PRO A 164 -16.07 -14.55 1.74
C PRO A 164 -17.50 -14.59 2.30
N GLU A 165 -18.25 -13.49 2.20
CA GLU A 165 -19.68 -13.39 2.56
C GLU A 165 -20.44 -12.59 1.51
N ALA A 166 -21.72 -12.92 1.30
CA ALA A 166 -22.59 -12.09 0.46
C ALA A 166 -22.79 -10.70 1.09
N ALA A 167 -22.82 -9.66 0.26
CA ALA A 167 -23.08 -8.28 0.70
C ALA A 167 -24.12 -7.60 -0.19
N ASN A 168 -24.89 -6.69 0.40
CA ASN A 168 -25.94 -5.90 -0.28
C ASN A 168 -25.60 -4.41 -0.38
N ASP A 169 -24.39 -4.03 0.04
CA ASP A 169 -23.86 -2.66 0.07
C ASP A 169 -22.41 -2.61 -0.45
N ALA A 170 -22.04 -3.53 -1.34
CA ALA A 170 -20.65 -3.65 -1.83
C ALA A 170 -20.22 -2.46 -2.72
N ASP A 171 -21.18 -1.69 -3.26
CA ASP A 171 -20.95 -0.46 -4.02
C ASP A 171 -20.43 0.71 -3.16
N LYS A 172 -20.27 0.51 -1.85
CA LYS A 172 -19.48 1.38 -0.97
C LYS A 172 -17.98 1.32 -1.27
N TYR A 173 -17.52 0.24 -1.91
CA TYR A 173 -16.15 0.07 -2.37
C TYR A 173 -16.02 0.51 -3.83
N SER A 174 -14.82 0.92 -4.22
CA SER A 174 -14.49 1.25 -5.60
C SER A 174 -13.08 0.78 -5.95
N VAL A 175 -12.86 0.56 -7.24
CA VAL A 175 -11.57 0.14 -7.80
C VAL A 175 -10.91 1.34 -8.49
N GLU A 176 -9.64 1.54 -8.16
CA GLU A 176 -8.70 2.42 -8.84
C GLU A 176 -7.62 1.52 -9.48
N PHE A 177 -7.34 1.71 -10.76
CA PHE A 177 -6.17 1.10 -11.39
C PHE A 177 -5.07 2.15 -11.49
N VAL A 178 -3.89 1.82 -10.96
CA VAL A 178 -2.71 2.68 -10.95
C VAL A 178 -1.63 2.00 -11.78
N LEU A 179 -1.03 2.74 -12.71
CA LEU A 179 0.13 2.30 -13.48
C LEU A 179 1.39 2.85 -12.81
N VAL A 180 2.31 1.96 -12.50
CA VAL A 180 3.63 2.28 -11.96
C VAL A 180 4.72 1.91 -12.96
N THR A 181 5.86 2.59 -12.87
CA THR A 181 7.06 2.28 -13.65
C THR A 181 8.24 2.09 -12.73
N ASP A 182 8.99 1.02 -12.99
CA ASP A 182 10.24 0.71 -12.30
C ASP A 182 11.47 1.12 -13.10
N GLY A 183 12.54 1.41 -12.37
CA GLY A 183 13.84 1.69 -12.94
C GLY A 183 13.89 2.97 -13.76
N LEU A 184 13.06 3.98 -13.49
CA LEU A 184 13.19 5.30 -14.10
C LEU A 184 14.54 5.91 -13.69
N HIS A 185 15.28 6.42 -14.66
CA HIS A 185 16.59 7.05 -14.46
C HIS A 185 16.91 7.96 -15.65
N GLY A 186 17.85 8.87 -15.44
CA GLY A 186 18.32 9.75 -16.50
C GLY A 186 19.59 10.51 -16.13
N GLU A 187 19.98 11.41 -17.02
CA GLU A 187 21.20 12.20 -16.88
C GLU A 187 20.90 13.65 -16.48
N GLY A 188 21.84 14.25 -15.76
CA GLY A 188 21.80 15.66 -15.36
C GLY A 188 21.00 15.93 -14.09
N GLN A 189 21.09 17.17 -13.61
CA GLN A 189 20.62 17.58 -12.27
C GLN A 189 19.14 17.30 -12.00
N ALA A 190 18.31 17.23 -13.03
CA ALA A 190 16.87 16.98 -12.86
C ALA A 190 16.56 15.54 -12.38
N TRP A 191 17.49 14.61 -12.60
CA TRP A 191 17.43 13.20 -12.20
C TRP A 191 18.28 12.90 -10.95
N GLU A 192 19.01 13.88 -10.43
CA GLU A 192 19.80 13.68 -9.21
C GLU A 192 18.92 13.89 -7.98
N GLN A 193 19.07 13.04 -6.98
CA GLN A 193 18.36 13.18 -5.72
C GLN A 193 19.13 14.10 -4.76
N GLU A 194 18.55 15.24 -4.42
CA GLU A 194 19.02 16.09 -3.32
C GLU A 194 19.05 15.31 -2.02
N ASN A 195 20.09 15.52 -1.21
CA ASN A 195 20.40 14.67 -0.08
C ASN A 195 21.02 15.44 1.09
N THR A 196 20.51 15.19 2.30
CA THR A 196 21.11 15.62 3.58
C THR A 196 21.75 14.48 4.37
N LEU A 197 21.62 13.23 3.95
CA LEU A 197 22.21 12.09 4.65
C LEU A 197 23.72 12.05 4.44
N ASP A 198 24.43 11.59 5.46
CA ASP A 198 25.87 11.36 5.46
C ASP A 198 26.21 10.13 6.32
N GLN A 199 27.50 9.83 6.47
CA GLN A 199 27.95 8.68 7.28
C GLN A 199 27.46 8.70 8.73
N GLY A 200 27.12 9.87 9.28
CA GLY A 200 26.55 10.00 10.63
C GLY A 200 25.16 9.37 10.77
N ALA A 201 24.43 9.21 9.67
CA ALA A 201 23.11 8.61 9.65
C ALA A 201 23.14 7.06 9.50
N LYS A 202 24.32 6.44 9.42
CA LYS A 202 24.45 5.00 9.14
C LYS A 202 23.77 4.09 10.16
N ASP A 203 23.81 4.44 11.44
CA ASP A 203 23.16 3.65 12.49
C ASP A 203 21.63 3.74 12.41
N GLU A 204 21.12 4.86 11.88
CA GLU A 204 19.69 5.10 11.68
C GLU A 204 19.17 4.49 10.38
N PHE A 205 20.01 4.42 9.34
CA PHE A 205 19.75 3.80 8.04
C PHE A 205 20.71 2.63 7.79
N PRO A 206 20.57 1.49 8.50
CA PRO A 206 21.53 0.39 8.46
C PRO A 206 21.40 -0.49 7.19
N PHE A 207 20.61 -0.06 6.21
CA PHE A 207 20.29 -0.83 5.01
C PHE A 207 21.27 -0.53 3.86
N PRO A 208 21.64 -1.54 3.04
CA PRO A 208 22.49 -1.32 1.87
C PRO A 208 21.95 -0.27 0.90
N GLU A 209 20.63 -0.15 0.78
CA GLU A 209 19.94 0.84 -0.05
C GLU A 209 20.27 2.28 0.34
N ALA A 210 20.69 2.52 1.58
CA ALA A 210 21.10 3.85 2.04
C ALA A 210 22.53 4.23 1.58
N GLU A 211 23.37 3.26 1.20
CA GLU A 211 24.80 3.48 0.90
C GLU A 211 25.08 4.62 -0.11
N PRO A 212 24.32 4.80 -1.20
CA PRO A 212 24.54 5.92 -2.13
C PRO A 212 24.42 7.29 -1.45
N PHE A 213 23.50 7.43 -0.51
CA PHE A 213 23.18 8.68 0.19
C PHE A 213 24.13 8.96 1.34
N LEU A 214 24.67 7.93 1.99
CA LEU A 214 25.60 8.09 3.12
C LEU A 214 27.00 8.57 2.69
N GLN A 215 27.27 8.83 1.41
CA GLN A 215 28.55 9.34 0.91
C GLN A 215 28.77 10.83 1.20
N GLY A 216 27.81 11.53 1.81
CA GLY A 216 27.92 12.95 2.17
C GLY A 216 27.86 13.90 0.98
N LYS A 217 27.34 13.44 -0.16
CA LYS A 217 27.07 14.28 -1.33
C LYS A 217 25.72 14.96 -1.13
N SER A 218 25.65 16.28 -1.39
CA SER A 218 24.39 17.02 -1.35
C SER A 218 23.43 16.66 -2.48
N SER A 219 23.93 16.03 -3.54
CA SER A 219 23.16 15.53 -4.68
C SER A 219 23.70 14.17 -5.10
N VAL A 220 22.82 13.19 -5.28
CA VAL A 220 23.16 11.79 -5.60
C VAL A 220 22.63 11.43 -6.98
N SER A 221 23.56 11.18 -7.91
CA SER A 221 23.29 10.75 -9.28
C SER A 221 23.13 9.22 -9.38
N ASN A 222 22.66 8.74 -10.54
CA ASN A 222 22.49 7.31 -10.85
C ASN A 222 21.52 6.59 -9.89
N ILE A 223 20.51 7.31 -9.40
CA ILE A 223 19.39 6.71 -8.68
C ILE A 223 18.43 6.12 -9.71
N HIS A 224 17.94 4.92 -9.41
CA HIS A 224 16.85 4.28 -10.13
C HIS A 224 15.59 4.43 -9.28
N TYR A 225 14.54 5.01 -9.84
CA TYR A 225 13.28 5.25 -9.16
C TYR A 225 12.31 4.12 -9.53
N ASN A 226 11.88 3.36 -8.52
CA ASN A 226 10.89 2.30 -8.63
C ASN A 226 9.53 2.75 -8.10
N ASP A 227 8.48 1.97 -8.41
CA ASP A 227 7.11 2.21 -7.95
C ASP A 227 6.54 3.59 -8.36
N VAL A 228 7.15 4.27 -9.34
CA VAL A 228 6.78 5.64 -9.72
C VAL A 228 5.42 5.63 -10.40
N VAL A 229 4.46 6.36 -9.83
CA VAL A 229 3.11 6.45 -10.37
C VAL A 229 3.11 7.30 -11.63
N VAL A 230 2.71 6.70 -12.75
CA VAL A 230 2.69 7.36 -14.06
C VAL A 230 1.27 7.59 -14.62
N ALA A 231 0.28 6.84 -14.13
CA ALA A 231 -1.13 7.11 -14.43
C ALA A 231 -2.08 6.49 -13.40
N THR A 232 -3.29 7.02 -13.30
CA THR A 232 -4.38 6.42 -12.50
C THR A 232 -5.72 6.61 -13.18
N THR A 233 -6.56 5.56 -13.17
CA THR A 233 -7.94 5.67 -13.66
C THR A 233 -8.76 6.68 -12.87
N ARG A 234 -8.43 6.95 -11.60
CA ARG A 234 -9.14 7.94 -10.77
C ARG A 234 -9.16 9.33 -11.42
N LEU A 235 -8.05 9.73 -12.03
CA LEU A 235 -7.93 11.04 -12.68
C LEU A 235 -8.34 11.03 -14.15
N LEU A 236 -8.26 9.86 -14.81
CA LEU A 236 -8.62 9.70 -16.22
C LEU A 236 -10.13 9.48 -16.40
N ASN A 237 -10.66 8.44 -15.73
CA ASN A 237 -11.99 7.88 -15.97
C ASN A 237 -12.86 7.87 -14.70
N GLY A 238 -12.30 8.23 -13.55
CA GLY A 238 -12.92 8.11 -12.24
C GLY A 238 -12.72 6.73 -11.58
N LEU A 239 -13.27 6.61 -10.37
CA LEU A 239 -13.31 5.35 -9.63
C LEU A 239 -14.46 4.47 -10.12
N ILE A 240 -14.23 3.16 -10.23
CA ILE A 240 -15.26 2.22 -10.68
C ILE A 240 -15.89 1.55 -9.45
N LYS A 241 -17.18 1.77 -9.22
CA LYS A 241 -17.89 1.14 -8.11
C LYS A 241 -18.06 -0.36 -8.33
N LEU A 242 -18.02 -1.12 -7.24
CA LEU A 242 -18.44 -2.52 -7.28
C LEU A 242 -19.96 -2.63 -7.48
N PRO A 243 -20.49 -3.79 -7.92
CA PRO A 243 -21.92 -4.06 -7.87
C PRO A 243 -22.45 -3.94 -6.43
N ALA A 244 -23.64 -3.38 -6.24
CA ALA A 244 -24.23 -3.25 -4.90
C ALA A 244 -24.43 -4.61 -4.22
N LYS A 245 -24.76 -5.65 -4.99
CA LYS A 245 -24.94 -7.02 -4.52
C LYS A 245 -23.84 -7.92 -5.04
N VAL A 246 -23.20 -8.64 -4.12
CA VAL A 246 -22.21 -9.67 -4.43
C VAL A 246 -22.63 -10.97 -3.75
N GLU A 247 -22.39 -12.08 -4.44
CA GLU A 247 -22.65 -13.42 -3.92
C GLU A 247 -21.43 -13.92 -3.15
N GLU A 248 -21.67 -14.68 -2.08
CA GLU A 248 -20.63 -15.34 -1.30
C GLU A 248 -19.80 -16.28 -2.17
N GLU A 249 -18.47 -16.21 -2.06
CA GLU A 249 -17.50 -17.11 -2.70
C GLU A 249 -17.68 -17.22 -4.23
N LYS A 250 -18.19 -16.14 -4.86
CA LYS A 250 -18.34 -16.04 -6.30
C LYS A 250 -17.52 -14.90 -6.84
N ALA A 251 -16.48 -15.25 -7.61
CA ALA A 251 -15.64 -14.27 -8.26
C ALA A 251 -16.44 -13.44 -9.28
N PHE A 252 -16.16 -12.14 -9.32
CA PHE A 252 -16.60 -11.21 -10.35
C PHE A 252 -15.46 -10.27 -10.72
N SER A 253 -15.56 -9.58 -11.85
CA SER A 253 -14.50 -8.69 -12.32
C SER A 253 -14.96 -7.27 -12.58
N ILE A 254 -14.05 -6.34 -12.30
CA ILE A 254 -14.12 -4.94 -12.70
C ILE A 254 -13.03 -4.70 -13.75
N GLU A 255 -13.39 -4.07 -14.85
CA GLU A 255 -12.45 -3.74 -15.93
C GLU A 255 -12.12 -2.25 -15.92
N GLY A 256 -10.85 -1.93 -16.15
CA GLY A 256 -10.35 -0.57 -16.31
C GLY A 256 -9.48 -0.45 -17.56
N GLU A 257 -9.29 0.77 -18.03
CA GLU A 257 -8.41 1.07 -19.15
C GLU A 257 -7.60 2.33 -18.86
N ILE A 258 -6.29 2.23 -19.09
CA ILE A 258 -5.38 3.38 -19.12
C ILE A 258 -5.06 3.63 -20.59
N ALA A 259 -5.60 4.72 -21.13
CA ALA A 259 -5.52 5.05 -22.54
C ALA A 259 -4.31 5.96 -22.85
N ASN A 260 -3.83 5.90 -24.09
CA ASN A 260 -2.75 6.75 -24.61
C ASN A 260 -1.45 6.61 -23.80
N VAL A 261 -1.00 5.39 -23.54
CA VAL A 261 0.23 5.13 -22.77
C VAL A 261 1.47 5.79 -23.38
N ASP A 262 1.51 5.95 -24.71
CA ASP A 262 2.58 6.69 -25.41
C ASP A 262 2.68 8.17 -25.00
N SER A 263 1.61 8.74 -24.45
CA SER A 263 1.56 10.14 -24.00
C SER A 263 1.95 10.32 -22.53
N ILE A 264 2.08 9.21 -21.79
CA ILE A 264 2.59 9.19 -20.44
C ILE A 264 4.09 9.48 -20.56
N LYS A 265 4.48 10.71 -20.21
CA LYS A 265 5.85 11.19 -20.38
C LYS A 265 6.80 10.35 -19.51
N ASN A 266 7.93 9.96 -20.11
CA ASN A 266 9.13 9.51 -19.43
C ASN A 266 10.14 10.65 -19.37
#